data_AF-A0A6N7ME34-F1
#
_entry.id   AF-A0A6N7ME34-F1
#
_cell.length_a   1.000
_cell.length_b   1.000
_cell.length_c   1.000
_cell.angle_alpha   90.00
_cell.angle_beta   90.00
_cell.angle_gamma   90.00
#
_symmetry.space_group_name_H-M   'P 1'
#
loop_
_entity.id
_entity.type
_entity.pdbx_description
1 polymer ?
#
loop_
_entity_poly.entity_id
_entity_poly.type
_entity_poly.pdbx_seq_one_letter_code
_entity_poly.pdbx_strand_id
1 'polypeptide(L)'
;MLKILDYFFLVFHFILILFNLFGWIWKSTRRLNLVTLSLTGGSWFILGIFYGFGYCPFTDWHFKVLQKLGHHNLPNSYIKYITDRLTGLDFNAELVDTV
;
A
#
# COMPACT_ATOMS: atom_id res chain seq x y z
N MET A 1 -1.91 3.00 21.34
CA MET A 1 -1.83 4.14 20.40
C MET A 1 -1.31 3.71 19.04
N LEU A 2 -0.10 3.12 18.92
CA LEU A 2 0.48 2.71 17.63
C LEU A 2 -0.33 1.64 16.85
N LYS A 3 -0.99 0.71 17.54
CA LYS A 3 -1.86 -0.31 16.91
C LYS A 3 -3.07 0.28 16.18
N ILE A 4 -3.61 1.40 16.66
CA ILE A 4 -4.71 2.11 15.99
C ILE A 4 -4.21 2.71 14.67
N LEU A 5 -2.98 3.23 14.69
CA LEU A 5 -2.36 3.82 13.51
C LEU A 5 -2.01 2.76 12.45
N ASP A 6 -1.58 1.56 12.88
CA ASP A 6 -1.44 0.38 12.00
C ASP A 6 -2.76 0.04 11.29
N TYR A 7 -3.85 -0.15 12.06
CA TYR A 7 -5.17 -0.44 11.48
C TYR A 7 -5.67 0.69 10.57
N PHE A 8 -5.46 1.95 10.96
CA PHE A 8 -5.81 3.11 10.17
C PHE A 8 -5.10 3.09 8.82
N PHE A 9 -3.77 2.92 8.79
CA PHE A 9 -3.00 2.89 7.55
C PHE A 9 -3.34 1.68 6.68
N LEU A 10 -3.62 0.52 7.29
CA LEU A 10 -4.07 -0.67 6.58
C LEU A 10 -5.40 -0.42 5.86
N VAL A 11 -6.42 0.02 6.60
CA VAL A 11 -7.77 0.25 6.07
C VAL A 11 -7.77 1.39 5.07
N PHE A 12 -7.07 2.49 5.37
CA PHE A 12 -6.95 3.64 4.47
C PHE A 12 -6.33 3.24 3.14
N HIS A 13 -5.21 2.52 3.13
CA HIS A 13 -4.59 2.07 1.88
C HIS A 13 -5.47 1.08 1.13
N PHE A 14 -6.09 0.12 1.83
CA PHE A 14 -6.96 -0.86 1.20
C PHE A 14 -8.14 -0.18 0.50
N ILE A 15 -8.78 0.77 1.17
CA ILE A 15 -9.85 1.59 0.58
C ILE A 15 -9.30 2.42 -0.59
N LEU A 16 -8.10 3.00 -0.48
CA LEU A 16 -7.50 3.78 -1.56
C LEU A 16 -7.22 2.92 -2.80
N ILE A 17 -6.78 1.68 -2.63
CA ILE A 17 -6.59 0.71 -3.73
C ILE A 17 -7.95 0.38 -4.37
N LEU A 18 -8.95 0.03 -3.56
CA LEU A 18 -10.30 -0.26 -4.06
C LEU A 18 -10.92 0.95 -4.76
N PHE A 19 -10.70 2.16 -4.23
CA PHE A 19 -11.18 3.39 -4.84
C PHE A 19 -10.48 3.65 -6.17
N ASN A 20 -9.17 3.43 -6.28
CA ASN A 20 -8.48 3.52 -7.57
C ASN A 20 -9.02 2.51 -8.59
N LEU A 21 -9.29 1.27 -8.16
CA LEU A 21 -9.77 0.18 -9.02
C LEU A 21 -11.24 0.34 -9.46
N PHE A 22 -12.13 0.79 -8.56
CA PHE A 22 -13.58 0.82 -8.80
C PHE A 22 -14.17 2.24 -8.84
N GLY A 23 -13.43 3.26 -8.41
CA GLY A 23 -13.90 4.65 -8.31
C GLY A 23 -14.17 5.33 -9.65
N TRP A 24 -13.76 4.71 -10.77
CA TRP A 24 -14.10 5.18 -12.12
C TRP A 24 -15.51 4.75 -12.58
N ILE A 25 -16.13 3.76 -11.92
CA ILE A 25 -17.45 3.23 -12.27
C ILE A 25 -18.53 4.33 -12.12
N TRP A 26 -18.47 5.11 -11.04
CA TRP A 26 -19.44 6.18 -10.80
C TRP A 26 -19.04 7.50 -11.48
N LYS A 27 -19.98 8.11 -12.22
CA LYS A 27 -19.72 9.36 -12.97
C LYS A 27 -19.29 10.54 -12.07
N SER A 28 -19.80 10.59 -10.85
CA SER A 28 -19.47 11.61 -9.85
C SER A 28 -18.06 11.42 -9.25
N THR A 29 -17.64 10.18 -8.99
CA THR A 29 -16.34 9.87 -8.37
C THR A 29 -15.20 9.85 -9.38
N ARG A 30 -15.45 9.85 -10.70
CA ARG A 30 -14.40 9.86 -11.75
C ARG A 30 -13.35 10.96 -11.58
N ARG A 31 -13.75 12.19 -11.25
CA ARG A 31 -12.80 13.29 -11.04
C ARG A 31 -11.92 13.04 -9.82
N LEU A 32 -12.53 12.57 -8.72
CA LEU A 32 -11.79 12.20 -7.51
C LEU A 32 -10.87 10.99 -7.77
N ASN A 33 -11.31 10.02 -8.58
CA ASN A 33 -10.52 8.87 -8.97
C ASN A 33 -9.31 9.30 -9.81
N LEU A 34 -9.49 10.21 -10.77
CA LEU A 34 -8.38 10.77 -11.55
C LEU A 34 -7.38 11.53 -10.66
N VAL A 35 -7.85 12.31 -9.68
CA VAL A 35 -6.96 13.01 -8.74
C VAL A 35 -6.18 12.01 -7.90
N THR A 36 -6.83 10.97 -7.38
CA THR A 36 -6.16 9.93 -6.56
C THR A 36 -5.19 9.09 -7.39
N LEU A 37 -5.53 8.71 -8.63
CA LEU A 37 -4.60 8.07 -9.56
C LEU A 37 -3.42 8.98 -9.89
N SER A 38 -3.66 10.27 -10.11
CA SER A 38 -2.59 11.23 -10.42
C SER A 38 -1.67 11.45 -9.23
N LEU A 39 -2.21 11.50 -8.01
CA LEU A 39 -1.40 11.58 -6.79
C LEU A 39 -0.61 10.28 -6.56
N THR A 40 -1.22 9.13 -6.80
CA THR A 40 -0.56 7.81 -6.66
C THR A 40 0.53 7.64 -7.71
N GLY A 41 0.22 7.91 -8.97
CA GLY A 41 1.20 7.93 -10.06
C GLY A 41 2.29 8.97 -9.82
N GLY A 42 1.93 10.19 -9.42
CA GLY A 42 2.88 11.25 -9.07
C GLY A 42 3.82 10.83 -7.94
N SER A 43 3.31 10.18 -6.90
CA SER A 43 4.12 9.55 -5.85
C SER A 43 5.09 8.52 -6.45
N TRP A 44 4.60 7.62 -7.30
CA TRP A 44 5.40 6.56 -7.89
C TRP A 44 6.46 7.09 -8.86
N PHE A 45 6.18 8.15 -9.60
CA PHE A 45 7.11 8.73 -10.57
C PHE A 45 8.08 9.71 -9.92
N ILE A 46 7.59 10.67 -9.11
CA ILE A 46 8.44 11.69 -8.50
C ILE A 46 9.29 11.09 -7.40
N LEU A 47 8.66 10.39 -6.43
CA LEU A 47 9.39 9.80 -5.32
C LEU A 47 10.05 8.48 -5.71
N GLY A 48 9.50 7.77 -6.71
CA GLY A 48 10.14 6.54 -7.17
C GLY A 48 11.46 6.74 -7.91
N ILE A 49 11.74 7.94 -8.41
CA ILE A 49 13.09 8.30 -8.90
C ILE A 49 14.12 8.26 -7.75
N PHE A 50 13.72 8.59 -6.53
CA PHE A 50 14.62 8.61 -5.37
C PHE A 50 14.62 7.31 -4.57
N TYR A 51 13.45 6.69 -4.40
CA TYR A 51 13.23 5.58 -3.47
C TYR A 51 12.87 4.25 -4.16
N GLY A 52 12.65 4.24 -5.48
CA GLY A 52 12.28 3.06 -6.27
C GLY A 52 10.89 3.13 -6.91
N PHE A 53 10.74 2.59 -8.13
CA PHE A 53 9.47 2.56 -8.85
C PHE A 53 8.35 1.96 -7.99
N GLY A 54 7.23 2.67 -7.88
CA GLY A 54 6.10 2.22 -7.06
C GLY A 54 6.09 2.73 -5.61
N TYR A 55 7.02 3.63 -5.24
CA TYR A 55 7.10 4.15 -3.89
C TYR A 55 5.87 4.96 -3.48
N CYS A 56 5.35 4.67 -2.28
CA CYS A 56 4.27 5.41 -1.63
C CYS A 56 4.73 5.92 -0.24
N PRO A 57 4.68 7.24 0.04
CA PRO A 57 5.12 7.78 1.33
C PRO A 57 4.26 7.29 2.50
N PHE A 58 2.98 7.03 2.26
CA PHE A 58 2.08 6.49 3.29
C PHE A 58 2.46 5.06 3.69
N THR A 59 2.97 4.26 2.75
CA THR A 59 3.49 2.92 3.00
C THR A 59 4.74 2.97 3.87
N ASP A 60 5.69 3.84 3.53
CA ASP A 60 6.93 4.02 4.31
C ASP A 60 6.64 4.47 5.75
N TRP A 61 5.71 5.42 5.92
CA TRP A 61 5.25 5.78 7.26
C TRP A 61 4.59 4.63 8.01
N HIS A 62 3.79 3.82 7.32
CA HIS A 62 3.18 2.66 7.95
C HIS A 62 4.24 1.64 8.39
N PHE A 63 5.25 1.37 7.56
CA PHE A 63 6.37 0.49 7.92
C PHE A 63 7.17 1.03 9.10
N LYS A 64 7.39 2.33 9.21
CA LYS A 64 8.00 2.95 10.41
C LYS A 64 7.16 2.73 11.66
N VAL A 65 5.84 2.80 11.56
CA VAL A 65 4.93 2.51 12.68
C VAL A 65 5.01 1.02 13.08
N LEU A 66 5.04 0.12 12.09
CA LEU A 66 5.17 -1.33 12.31
C LEU A 66 6.52 -1.71 12.92
N GLN A 67 7.60 -1.07 12.48
CA GLN A 67 8.93 -1.25 13.05
C GLN A 67 8.97 -0.80 14.52
N LYS A 68 8.30 0.32 14.86
CA LYS A 68 8.12 0.75 16.26
C LYS A 68 7.23 -0.18 17.09
N LEU A 69 6.36 -0.96 16.44
CA LEU A 69 5.56 -2.01 17.07
C LEU A 69 6.34 -3.33 17.26
N GLY A 70 7.58 -3.42 16.77
CA GLY A 70 8.44 -4.60 16.88
C GLY A 70 8.37 -5.56 15.68
N HIS A 71 7.78 -5.15 14.56
CA HIS A 71 7.78 -5.93 13.32
C HIS A 71 9.04 -5.65 12.50
N HIS A 72 9.94 -6.63 12.40
CA HIS A 72 11.23 -6.49 11.73
C HIS A 72 11.35 -7.26 10.39
N ASN A 73 10.50 -8.27 10.16
CA ASN A 73 10.42 -9.02 8.89
C ASN A 73 9.31 -8.48 7.99
N LEU A 74 9.39 -7.20 7.64
CA LEU A 74 8.43 -6.58 6.72
C LEU A 74 8.88 -6.84 5.27
N PRO A 75 7.99 -7.30 4.37
CA PRO A 75 8.35 -7.51 2.98
C PRO A 75 8.58 -6.18 2.26
N ASN A 76 9.47 -6.17 1.27
CA ASN A 76 9.75 -4.99 0.45
C ASN A 76 8.52 -4.47 -0.32
N SER A 77 7.54 -5.35 -0.61
CA SER A 77 6.28 -4.97 -1.26
C SER A 77 5.16 -4.83 -0.23
N TYR A 78 4.54 -3.65 -0.20
CA TYR A 78 3.41 -3.37 0.69
C TYR A 78 2.15 -4.15 0.35
N ILE A 79 1.91 -4.42 -0.93
CA ILE A 79 0.78 -5.27 -1.35
C ILE A 79 0.99 -6.68 -0.81
N LYS A 80 2.23 -7.19 -0.83
CA LYS A 80 2.56 -8.45 -0.19
C LYS A 80 2.23 -8.41 1.31
N TYR A 81 2.69 -7.38 2.03
CA TYR A 81 2.38 -7.21 3.44
C TYR A 81 0.86 -7.22 3.72
N ILE A 82 0.07 -6.46 2.95
CA ILE A 82 -1.39 -6.43 3.11
C ILE A 82 -2.00 -7.80 2.82
N THR A 83 -1.59 -8.46 1.74
CA THR A 83 -2.11 -9.77 1.35
C THR A 83 -1.78 -10.82 2.41
N ASP A 84 -0.54 -10.89 2.89
CA ASP A 84 -0.13 -11.82 3.96
C ASP A 84 -0.94 -11.57 5.24
N ARG A 85 -1.13 -10.29 5.61
CA ARG A 85 -1.87 -9.92 6.82
C ARG A 85 -3.39 -10.11 6.72
N LEU A 86 -3.97 -9.96 5.52
CA LEU A 86 -5.41 -10.21 5.27
C LEU A 86 -5.74 -11.69 5.13
N THR A 87 -4.86 -12.45 4.47
CA THR A 87 -5.06 -13.88 4.24
C THR A 87 -4.61 -14.72 5.43
N GLY A 88 -3.75 -14.19 6.30
CA GLY A 88 -3.13 -14.94 7.40
C GLY A 88 -2.19 -16.05 6.90
N LEU A 89 -1.94 -16.10 5.59
CA LEU A 89 -1.05 -17.02 4.93
C LEU A 89 0.24 -16.25 4.67
N ASP A 90 1.34 -16.69 5.29
CA ASP A 90 2.68 -16.20 4.97
C ASP A 90 2.98 -16.68 3.54
N PHE A 91 2.69 -15.87 2.51
CA PHE A 91 3.08 -16.20 1.14
C PHE A 91 4.59 -16.09 1.09
N ASN A 92 5.25 -17.20 1.42
CA ASN A 92 6.69 -17.35 1.40
C ASN A 92 7.19 -16.86 0.03
N ALA A 93 8.07 -15.86 0.05
CA ALA A 93 8.48 -15.12 -1.15
C ALA A 93 9.13 -16.00 -2.22
N GLU A 94 9.54 -17.22 -1.86
CA GLU A 94 10.17 -18.19 -2.74
C GLU A 94 9.22 -18.81 -3.78
N LEU A 95 7.90 -18.89 -3.53
CA LEU A 95 7.01 -19.59 -4.46
C LEU A 95 6.66 -18.79 -5.74
N VAL A 96 7.07 -17.52 -5.82
CA VAL A 96 6.88 -16.70 -7.04
C VAL A 96 8.05 -16.87 -8.02
N ASP A 97 9.17 -17.46 -7.60
CA ASP A 97 10.39 -17.60 -8.43
C ASP A 97 10.51 -19.00 -9.10
N THR A 98 9.44 -19.79 -9.14
CA THR A 98 9.44 -21.17 -9.72
C THR A 98 8.46 -21.35 -10.89
N VAL A 99 8.10 -20.30 -11.64
CA VAL A 99 7.41 -20.47 -12.92
C VAL A 99 7.90 -19.51 -13.99
#